data_AF-A0A9X9A9G5-F1
#
_entry.id   AF-A0A9X9A9G5-F1
#
_cell.length_a   1.000
_cell.length_b   1.000
_cell.length_c   1.000
_cell.angle_alpha   90.00
_cell.angle_beta   90.00
_cell.angle_gamma   90.00
#
_symmetry.space_group_name_H-M   'P 1'
#
loop_
_entity.id
_entity.type
_entity.pdbx_description
1 polymer ?
#
loop_
_entity_poly.entity_id
_entity_poly.type
_entity_poly.pdbx_seq_one_letter_code
_entity_poly.pdbx_strand_id
1 'polypeptide(L)'
;RMLWDLARQGKAPKFLGKLDSRGVPVNALIVTSIVGSIAFIASLFGDGVVYIWLLNASGMSGFIAWVGIAISHYRFRKAYIAQGKDLNDLPYRAKWFPFGPIFAFTLCIIVILGQNYGAFMGESIDWNGVLVSYIGLPLFLVLWLGYKFTKKTKVIPLDKCELK
;
A
#
# COMPACT_ATOMS: atom_id res chain seq x y z
N ARG A 1 2.31 -13.03 7.58
CA ARG A 1 2.24 -12.30 8.89
C ARG A 1 1.42 -11.01 8.79
N MET A 2 1.69 -10.11 7.84
CA MET A 2 0.88 -8.88 7.68
C MET A 2 -0.62 -9.13 7.51
N LEU A 3 -1.02 -10.11 6.69
CA LEU A 3 -2.43 -10.47 6.49
C LEU A 3 -3.13 -10.92 7.80
N TRP A 4 -2.41 -11.64 8.64
CA TRP A 4 -2.91 -12.07 9.96
C TRP A 4 -3.08 -10.88 10.91
N ASP A 5 -2.15 -9.94 10.92
CA ASP A 5 -2.23 -8.75 11.78
C ASP A 5 -3.40 -7.83 11.34
N LEU A 6 -3.58 -7.67 10.03
CA LEU A 6 -4.76 -6.98 9.47
C LEU A 6 -6.06 -7.66 9.89
N ALA A 7 -6.11 -8.99 9.91
CA ALA A 7 -7.29 -9.73 10.35
C ALA A 7 -7.57 -9.54 11.85
N ARG A 8 -6.53 -9.51 12.69
CA ARG A 8 -6.66 -9.21 14.13
C ARG A 8 -7.18 -7.80 14.40
N GLN A 9 -6.77 -6.84 13.60
CA GLN A 9 -7.26 -5.46 13.67
C GLN A 9 -8.67 -5.28 13.06
N GLY A 10 -9.34 -6.37 12.65
CA GLY A 10 -10.66 -6.33 12.02
C GLY A 10 -10.67 -5.72 10.61
N LYS A 11 -9.48 -5.54 10.01
CA LYS A 11 -9.28 -4.99 8.66
C LYS A 11 -9.36 -6.06 7.58
N ALA A 12 -9.19 -7.34 7.93
CA ALA A 12 -9.38 -8.49 7.05
C ALA A 12 -10.35 -9.52 7.68
N PRO A 13 -10.87 -10.51 6.92
CA PRO A 13 -11.77 -11.55 7.45
C PRO A 13 -11.24 -12.23 8.71
N LYS A 14 -12.09 -12.37 9.74
CA LYS A 14 -11.72 -12.87 11.07
C LYS A 14 -11.05 -14.25 11.04
N PHE A 15 -11.39 -15.11 10.08
CA PHE A 15 -10.81 -16.46 9.98
C PHE A 15 -9.30 -16.43 9.68
N LEU A 16 -8.79 -15.39 9.01
CA LEU A 16 -7.36 -15.22 8.72
C LEU A 16 -6.55 -14.82 9.96
N GLY A 17 -7.23 -14.35 11.01
CA GLY A 17 -6.61 -13.97 12.28
C GLY A 17 -6.42 -15.13 13.26
N LYS A 18 -6.94 -16.33 12.95
CA LYS A 18 -6.82 -17.51 13.81
C LYS A 18 -5.40 -18.07 13.78
N LEU A 19 -4.89 -18.42 14.97
CA LEU A 19 -3.62 -19.12 15.16
C LEU A 19 -3.90 -20.59 15.48
N ASP A 20 -3.02 -21.47 15.00
CA ASP A 20 -2.93 -22.85 15.47
C ASP A 20 -2.32 -22.90 16.90
N SER A 21 -2.44 -24.05 17.56
CA SER A 21 -1.81 -24.42 18.84
C SER A 21 -0.33 -24.05 18.96
N ARG A 22 0.40 -24.03 17.84
CA ARG A 22 1.82 -23.66 17.74
C ARG A 22 2.07 -22.15 17.54
N GLY A 23 1.04 -21.32 17.60
CA GLY A 23 1.15 -19.87 17.35
C GLY A 23 1.33 -19.48 15.88
N VAL A 24 1.03 -20.39 14.94
CA VAL A 24 1.22 -20.17 13.50
C VAL A 24 -0.10 -19.76 12.83
N PRO A 25 -0.13 -18.67 12.02
CA PRO A 25 -1.33 -18.23 11.30
C PRO A 25 -1.56 -19.07 10.03
N VAL A 26 -1.94 -20.32 10.18
CA VAL A 26 -2.07 -21.30 9.08
C VAL A 26 -3.06 -20.83 7.99
N ASN A 27 -4.22 -20.30 8.38
CA ASN A 27 -5.22 -19.81 7.42
C ASN A 27 -4.68 -18.68 6.53
N ALA A 28 -3.97 -17.71 7.13
CA ALA A 28 -3.35 -16.63 6.37
C ALA A 28 -2.25 -17.16 5.46
N LEU A 29 -1.46 -18.15 5.93
CA LEU A 29 -0.41 -18.79 5.13
C LEU A 29 -1.00 -19.49 3.91
N ILE A 30 -2.01 -20.35 4.09
CA ILE A 30 -2.68 -21.09 3.00
C ILE A 30 -3.21 -20.12 1.95
N VAL A 31 -3.91 -19.05 2.36
CA VAL A 31 -4.45 -18.07 1.41
C VAL A 31 -3.33 -17.37 0.63
N THR A 32 -2.25 -16.93 1.29
CA THR A 32 -1.12 -16.32 0.58
C THR A 32 -0.41 -17.30 -0.34
N SER A 33 -0.31 -18.57 0.04
CA SER A 33 0.28 -19.62 -0.79
C SER A 33 -0.58 -19.91 -2.02
N ILE A 34 -1.91 -19.99 -1.87
CA ILE A 34 -2.82 -20.16 -3.01
C ILE A 34 -2.70 -19.00 -3.99
N VAL A 35 -2.69 -17.75 -3.49
CA VAL A 35 -2.52 -16.57 -4.35
C VAL A 35 -1.18 -16.61 -5.08
N GLY A 36 -0.09 -16.98 -4.38
CA GLY A 36 1.23 -17.15 -4.99
C GLY A 36 1.26 -18.25 -6.05
N SER A 37 0.64 -19.41 -5.78
CA SER A 37 0.54 -20.51 -6.74
C SER A 37 -0.29 -20.13 -7.97
N ILE A 38 -1.39 -19.41 -7.79
CA ILE A 38 -2.19 -18.90 -8.91
C ILE A 38 -1.37 -17.92 -9.74
N ALA A 39 -0.65 -16.99 -9.09
CA ALA A 39 0.23 -16.04 -9.79
C ALA A 39 1.34 -16.75 -10.57
N PHE A 40 1.93 -17.80 -9.99
CA PHE A 40 2.93 -18.63 -10.66
C PHE A 40 2.34 -19.36 -11.88
N ILE A 41 1.20 -20.04 -11.72
CA ILE A 41 0.53 -20.73 -12.82
C ILE A 41 0.16 -19.72 -13.91
N ALA A 42 -0.40 -18.57 -13.53
CA ALA A 42 -0.80 -17.53 -14.48
C ALA A 42 0.41 -16.96 -15.25
N SER A 43 1.61 -16.95 -14.65
CA SER A 43 2.84 -16.54 -15.34
C SER A 43 3.29 -17.49 -16.46
N LEU A 44 2.80 -18.74 -16.45
CA LEU A 44 3.07 -19.73 -17.51
C LEU A 44 2.20 -19.51 -18.76
N PHE A 45 1.19 -18.64 -18.69
CA PHE A 45 0.27 -18.35 -19.80
C PHE A 45 0.49 -16.92 -20.35
N GLY A 46 0.30 -16.77 -21.67
CA GLY A 46 0.27 -15.46 -22.34
C GLY A 46 1.63 -14.80 -22.56
N ASP A 47 2.64 -15.54 -23.05
CA ASP A 47 3.97 -15.01 -23.46
C ASP A 47 4.67 -14.12 -22.42
N GLY A 48 4.48 -14.39 -21.13
CA GLY A 48 5.06 -13.59 -20.05
C GLY A 48 4.38 -12.24 -19.81
N VAL A 49 3.32 -11.90 -20.54
CA VAL A 49 2.53 -10.68 -20.31
C VAL A 49 1.95 -10.65 -18.90
N VAL A 50 1.39 -11.77 -18.43
CA VAL A 50 0.84 -11.89 -17.08
C VAL A 50 1.91 -11.70 -16.01
N TYR A 51 3.14 -12.18 -16.26
CA TYR A 51 4.26 -11.94 -15.37
C TYR A 51 4.58 -10.45 -15.26
N ILE A 52 4.63 -9.72 -16.39
CA ILE A 52 4.82 -8.27 -16.40
C ILE A 52 3.69 -7.55 -15.63
N TRP A 53 2.43 -8.00 -15.76
CA TRP A 53 1.31 -7.43 -15.02
C TRP A 53 1.49 -7.60 -13.51
N LEU A 54 1.88 -8.80 -13.06
CA LEU A 54 2.15 -9.10 -11.66
C LEU A 54 3.34 -8.30 -11.13
N LEU A 55 4.40 -8.15 -11.92
CA LEU A 55 5.56 -7.33 -11.58
C LEU A 55 5.17 -5.86 -11.39
N ASN A 56 4.44 -5.29 -12.35
CA ASN A 56 4.00 -3.88 -12.29
C ASN A 56 3.05 -3.67 -11.10
N ALA A 57 2.08 -4.56 -10.89
CA ALA A 57 1.17 -4.51 -9.75
C ALA A 57 1.93 -4.56 -8.40
N SER A 58 2.90 -5.45 -8.28
CA SER A 58 3.72 -5.61 -7.07
C SER A 58 4.58 -4.37 -6.81
N GLY A 59 5.33 -3.90 -7.81
CA GLY A 59 6.15 -2.69 -7.67
C GLY A 59 5.33 -1.46 -7.32
N MET A 60 4.19 -1.28 -7.98
CA MET A 60 3.25 -0.19 -7.70
C MET A 60 2.68 -0.26 -6.29
N SER A 61 2.34 -1.45 -5.79
CA SER A 61 1.89 -1.63 -4.40
C SER A 61 2.92 -1.18 -3.37
N GLY A 62 4.21 -1.39 -3.65
CA GLY A 62 5.33 -0.91 -2.82
C GLY A 62 5.41 0.61 -2.77
N PHE A 63 5.33 1.28 -3.91
CA PHE A 63 5.33 2.75 -3.97
C PHE A 63 4.11 3.35 -3.28
N ILE A 64 2.93 2.76 -3.47
CA ILE A 64 1.70 3.19 -2.77
C ILE A 64 1.88 3.04 -1.25
N ALA A 65 2.49 1.95 -0.78
CA ALA A 65 2.78 1.77 0.64
C ALA A 65 3.74 2.86 1.16
N TRP A 66 4.79 3.20 0.41
CA TRP A 66 5.72 4.27 0.78
C TRP A 66 5.05 5.65 0.81
N VAL A 67 4.20 5.96 -0.17
CA VAL A 67 3.36 7.17 -0.17
C VAL A 67 2.47 7.20 1.08
N GLY A 68 1.85 6.07 1.43
CA GLY A 68 1.05 5.94 2.64
C GLY A 68 1.85 6.17 3.93
N ILE A 69 3.08 5.66 4.00
CA ILE A 69 3.99 5.89 5.13
C ILE A 69 4.37 7.36 5.22
N ALA A 70 4.74 7.99 4.10
CA ALA A 70 5.11 9.41 4.05
C ALA A 70 3.96 10.32 4.52
N ILE A 71 2.73 10.09 4.03
CA ILE A 71 1.53 10.81 4.47
C ILE A 71 1.26 10.57 5.95
N SER A 72 1.35 9.31 6.41
CA SER A 72 1.10 8.97 7.82
C SER A 72 2.10 9.64 8.74
N HIS A 73 3.38 9.66 8.37
CA HIS A 73 4.44 10.32 9.13
C HIS A 73 4.24 11.86 9.17
N TYR A 74 3.88 12.46 8.03
CA TYR A 74 3.57 13.89 7.96
C TYR A 74 2.35 14.26 8.82
N ARG A 75 1.26 13.49 8.73
CA ARG A 75 0.04 13.71 9.51
C ARG A 75 0.24 13.46 11.00
N PHE A 76 1.01 12.43 11.36
CA PHE A 76 1.34 12.13 12.76
C PHE A 76 1.99 13.33 13.43
N ARG A 77 3.02 13.94 12.80
CA ARG A 77 3.69 15.09 13.40
C ARG A 77 2.79 16.32 13.47
N LYS A 78 1.93 16.56 12.46
CA LYS A 78 0.93 17.64 12.52
C LYS A 78 -0.09 17.42 13.63
N ALA A 79 -0.58 16.19 13.82
CA ALA A 79 -1.50 15.84 14.90
C ALA A 79 -0.84 15.99 16.27
N TYR A 80 0.42 15.57 16.40
CA TYR A 80 1.20 15.67 17.63
C TYR A 80 1.36 17.12 18.10
N ILE A 81 1.73 18.03 17.18
CA ILE A 81 1.83 19.47 17.46
C ILE A 81 0.44 20.08 17.72
N ALA A 82 -0.57 19.71 16.93
CA ALA A 82 -1.94 20.24 17.09
C ALA A 82 -2.59 19.85 18.43
N GLN A 83 -2.16 18.73 19.04
CA GLN A 83 -2.58 18.31 20.37
C GLN A 83 -1.72 18.89 21.51
N GLY A 84 -0.82 19.83 21.19
CA GLY A 84 -0.01 20.54 22.19
C GLY A 84 1.12 19.71 22.81
N LYS A 85 1.48 18.55 22.24
CA LYS A 85 2.56 17.69 22.74
C LYS A 85 3.92 18.18 22.24
N ASP A 86 4.96 18.07 23.07
CA ASP A 86 6.32 18.47 22.69
C ASP A 86 7.01 17.35 21.90
N LEU A 87 7.53 17.70 20.71
CA LEU A 87 8.29 16.79 19.86
C LEU A 87 9.53 16.19 20.53
N ASN A 88 9.98 16.76 21.65
CA ASN A 88 11.07 16.23 22.46
C ASN A 88 10.66 14.98 23.26
N ASP A 89 9.37 14.77 23.49
CA ASP A 89 8.83 13.58 24.17
C ASP A 89 8.81 12.34 23.25
N LEU A 90 9.13 12.51 21.97
CA LEU A 90 9.18 11.41 21.01
C LEU A 90 10.51 10.63 21.15
N PRO A 91 10.46 9.29 21.26
CA PRO A 91 11.67 8.46 21.36
C PRO A 91 12.54 8.52 20.10
N TYR A 92 11.97 8.94 18.97
CA TYR A 92 12.70 9.17 17.73
C TYR A 92 12.30 10.49 17.09
N ARG A 93 13.28 11.35 16.89
CA ARG A 93 13.11 12.63 16.21
C ARG A 93 13.69 12.53 14.79
N ALA A 94 12.82 12.61 13.79
CA ALA A 94 13.24 12.64 12.40
C ALA A 94 14.06 13.92 12.13
N LYS A 95 15.40 13.78 12.00
CA LYS A 95 16.35 14.89 11.80
C LYS A 95 16.06 15.72 10.54
N TRP A 96 15.47 15.09 9.52
CA TRP A 96 15.18 15.71 8.22
C TRP A 96 13.70 16.08 8.04
N PHE A 97 12.89 16.13 9.10
CA PHE A 97 11.49 16.56 8.95
C PHE A 97 11.42 18.08 8.73
N PRO A 98 10.62 18.60 7.77
CA PRO A 98 9.64 17.93 6.90
C PRO A 98 10.18 17.45 5.56
N PHE A 99 11.45 17.73 5.25
CA PHE A 99 12.05 17.41 3.95
C PHE A 99 12.00 15.91 3.63
N GLY A 100 12.35 15.02 4.56
CA GLY A 100 12.37 13.57 4.33
C GLY A 100 11.03 13.01 3.83
N PRO A 101 9.91 13.23 4.54
CA PRO A 101 8.59 12.79 4.06
C PRO A 101 8.16 13.43 2.74
N ILE A 102 8.43 14.72 2.52
CA ILE A 102 8.08 15.42 1.27
C ILE A 102 8.90 14.86 0.11
N PHE A 103 10.21 14.68 0.30
CA PHE A 103 11.10 14.11 -0.69
C PHE A 103 10.69 12.67 -1.06
N ALA A 104 10.43 11.82 -0.06
CA ALA A 104 9.97 10.45 -0.30
C ALA A 104 8.63 10.43 -1.03
N PHE A 105 7.69 11.31 -0.65
CA PHE A 105 6.41 11.44 -1.33
C PHE A 105 6.60 11.86 -2.79
N THR A 106 7.33 12.94 -3.05
CA THR A 106 7.59 13.46 -4.40
C THR A 106 8.32 12.43 -5.26
N LEU A 107 9.33 11.75 -4.73
CA LEU A 107 10.07 10.72 -5.46
C LEU A 107 9.18 9.53 -5.81
N CYS A 108 8.33 9.06 -4.90
CA CYS A 108 7.40 7.98 -5.21
C CYS A 108 6.39 8.38 -6.29
N ILE A 109 5.86 9.61 -6.25
CA ILE A 109 4.94 10.11 -7.28
C ILE A 109 5.65 10.21 -8.63
N ILE A 110 6.87 10.74 -8.68
CA ILE A 110 7.66 10.81 -9.92
C ILE A 110 7.91 9.41 -10.48
N VAL A 111 8.25 8.44 -9.64
CA VAL A 111 8.50 7.06 -10.11
C VAL A 111 7.22 6.40 -10.61
N ILE A 112 6.08 6.60 -9.92
CA ILE A 112 4.78 6.10 -10.39
C ILE A 112 4.45 6.72 -11.77
N LEU A 113 4.55 8.04 -11.91
CA LEU A 113 4.24 8.73 -13.17
C LEU A 113 5.27 8.45 -14.28
N GLY A 114 6.54 8.28 -13.93
CA GLY A 114 7.63 8.02 -14.86
C GLY A 114 7.68 6.57 -15.35
N GLN A 115 6.98 5.65 -14.68
CA GLN A 115 7.01 4.22 -14.99
C GLN A 115 6.57 3.89 -16.43
N ASN A 116 5.72 4.72 -17.03
CA ASN A 116 5.35 4.58 -18.44
C ASN A 116 5.32 5.92 -19.19
N TYR A 117 6.40 6.69 -19.05
CA TYR A 117 6.58 7.93 -19.82
C TYR A 117 6.63 7.69 -21.34
N GLY A 118 7.17 6.54 -21.77
CA GLY A 118 7.26 6.17 -23.18
C GLY A 118 5.92 5.97 -23.89
N ALA A 119 4.90 5.40 -23.23
CA ALA A 119 3.58 5.22 -23.84
C ALA A 119 2.81 6.54 -24.03
N PHE A 120 3.21 7.62 -23.34
CA PHE A 120 2.63 8.95 -23.53
C PHE A 120 3.40 9.82 -24.55
N MET A 121 4.64 9.45 -24.90
CA MET A 121 5.52 10.23 -25.79
C MET A 121 5.63 9.67 -27.22
N GLY A 122 5.01 8.53 -27.52
CA GLY A 122 4.92 8.00 -28.88
C GLY A 122 3.94 8.77 -29.78
N GLU A 123 3.97 8.47 -31.09
CA GLU A 123 3.06 9.07 -32.09
C GLU A 123 1.57 8.76 -31.82
N SER A 124 1.29 7.69 -31.07
CA SER A 124 -0.03 7.31 -30.58
C SER A 124 0.05 6.82 -29.14
N ILE A 125 -0.94 7.17 -28.31
CA ILE A 125 -1.02 6.70 -26.92
C ILE A 125 -1.30 5.19 -26.92
N ASP A 126 -0.33 4.39 -26.46
CA ASP A 126 -0.53 2.95 -26.24
C ASP A 126 -1.32 2.73 -24.95
N TRP A 127 -2.65 2.75 -25.09
CA TRP A 127 -3.58 2.50 -23.98
C TRP A 127 -3.38 1.14 -23.32
N ASN A 128 -2.93 0.12 -24.06
CA ASN A 128 -2.68 -1.20 -23.48
C ASN A 128 -1.44 -1.15 -22.59
N GLY A 129 -0.31 -0.63 -23.10
CA GLY A 129 0.89 -0.42 -22.30
C GLY A 129 0.65 0.40 -21.04
N VAL A 130 -0.13 1.48 -21.12
CA VAL A 130 -0.54 2.29 -19.96
C VAL A 130 -1.33 1.43 -18.96
N LEU A 131 -2.36 0.71 -19.40
CA LEU A 131 -3.15 -0.15 -18.52
C LEU A 131 -2.29 -1.22 -17.83
N VAL A 132 -1.34 -1.82 -18.54
CA VAL A 132 -0.42 -2.85 -18.02
C VAL A 132 0.56 -2.29 -17.00
N SER A 133 1.12 -1.11 -17.25
CA SER A 133 2.02 -0.44 -16.31
C SER A 133 1.29 0.06 -15.06
N TYR A 134 0.06 0.55 -15.23
CA TYR A 134 -0.72 1.15 -14.15
C TYR A 134 -1.73 0.21 -13.50
N ILE A 135 -1.73 -1.09 -13.82
CA ILE A 135 -2.72 -2.06 -13.31
C ILE A 135 -2.81 -2.09 -11.77
N GLY A 136 -1.72 -1.77 -11.08
CA GLY A 136 -1.69 -1.67 -9.62
C GLY A 136 -2.55 -0.54 -9.05
N LEU A 137 -2.76 0.56 -9.78
CA LEU A 137 -3.58 1.69 -9.34
C LEU A 137 -5.07 1.34 -9.30
N PRO A 138 -5.71 0.84 -10.38
CA PRO A 138 -7.09 0.36 -10.32
C PRO A 138 -7.27 -0.74 -9.27
N LEU A 139 -6.34 -1.70 -9.20
CA LEU A 139 -6.41 -2.79 -8.22
C LEU A 139 -6.40 -2.24 -6.78
N PHE A 140 -5.50 -1.30 -6.48
CA PHE A 140 -5.47 -0.61 -5.20
C PHE A 140 -6.75 0.18 -4.93
N LEU A 141 -7.26 0.93 -5.91
CA LEU A 141 -8.49 1.72 -5.76
C LEU A 141 -9.70 0.83 -5.50
N VAL A 142 -9.84 -0.31 -6.19
CA VAL A 142 -10.92 -1.28 -5.96
C VAL A 142 -10.84 -1.86 -4.55
N LEU A 143 -9.66 -2.30 -4.10
CA LEU A 143 -9.48 -2.81 -2.74
C LEU A 143 -9.72 -1.73 -1.67
N TRP A 144 -9.22 -0.51 -1.91
CA TRP A 144 -9.37 0.61 -0.98
C TRP A 144 -10.81 1.09 -0.88
N LEU A 145 -11.49 1.28 -2.03
CA LEU A 145 -12.91 1.65 -2.07
C LEU A 145 -13.78 0.53 -1.49
N GLY A 146 -13.53 -0.73 -1.86
CA GLY A 146 -14.25 -1.88 -1.30
C GLY A 146 -14.15 -1.93 0.22
N TYR A 147 -12.94 -1.70 0.76
CA TYR A 147 -12.73 -1.57 2.19
C TYR A 147 -13.46 -0.37 2.79
N LYS A 148 -13.35 0.81 2.16
CA LYS A 148 -13.96 2.05 2.62
C LYS A 148 -15.49 1.98 2.63
N PHE A 149 -16.11 1.37 1.62
CA PHE A 149 -17.56 1.15 1.57
C PHE A 149 -18.02 0.12 2.60
N THR A 150 -17.29 -1.00 2.74
CA THR A 150 -17.63 -2.05 3.72
C THR A 150 -17.48 -1.58 5.17
N LYS A 151 -16.42 -0.81 5.46
CA LYS A 151 -16.09 -0.37 6.83
C LYS A 151 -16.48 1.06 7.15
N LYS A 152 -17.04 1.80 6.17
CA LYS A 152 -17.48 3.20 6.28
C LYS A 152 -16.45 4.09 7.00
N THR A 153 -15.17 3.91 6.69
CA THR A 153 -14.08 4.60 7.37
C THR A 153 -14.07 6.09 7.00
N LYS A 154 -13.89 6.95 8.01
CA LYS A 154 -13.76 8.40 7.85
C LYS A 154 -12.32 8.83 8.15
N VAL A 155 -11.86 9.88 7.47
CA VAL A 155 -10.56 10.49 7.77
C VAL A 155 -10.67 11.16 9.13
N ILE A 156 -9.90 10.70 10.10
CA ILE A 156 -9.90 11.23 11.47
C ILE A 156 -9.26 12.63 11.45
N PRO A 157 -9.91 13.68 12.00
CA PRO A 157 -9.32 15.01 12.19
C PRO A 157 -8.03 14.97 13.03
N LEU A 158 -7.11 15.91 12.80
CA LEU A 158 -5.78 15.90 13.43
C LEU A 158 -5.85 16.01 14.96
N ASP A 159 -6.83 16.74 15.47
CA ASP A 159 -7.15 16.95 16.88
C ASP A 159 -7.71 15.68 17.56
N LYS A 160 -8.27 14.73 16.78
CA LYS A 160 -8.87 13.49 17.29
C LYS A 160 -8.04 12.23 17.00
N CYS A 161 -6.82 12.40 16.49
CA CYS A 161 -5.93 11.27 16.26
C CYS A 161 -5.51 10.65 17.61
N GLU A 162 -5.76 9.36 17.80
CA GLU A 162 -5.21 8.62 18.94
C GLU A 162 -3.68 8.46 18.76
N LEU A 163 -2.91 9.27 19.49
CA LEU A 163 -1.45 9.21 19.52
C LEU A 163 -1.04 8.34 20.71
N LYS A 164 -0.82 7.04 20.46
CA LYS A 164 -0.23 6.11 21.43
C LYS A 164 1.27 6.27 21.53
#